data_AF-A0AAQ0R8J6-F1
#
_entry.id   AF-A0AAQ0R8J6-F1
#
_cell.length_a   1.000
_cell.length_b   1.000
_cell.length_c   1.000
_cell.angle_alpha   90.00
_cell.angle_beta   90.00
_cell.angle_gamma   90.00
#
_symmetry.space_group_name_H-M   'P 1'
#
loop_
_entity.id
_entity.type
_entity.pdbx_description
1 polymer ?
#
loop_
_entity_poly.entity_id
_entity_poly.type
_entity_poly.pdbx_seq_one_letter_code
_entity_poly.pdbx_strand_id
1 'polypeptide(L)' 'MYPDRLTSLASAAYNAGAREDLHNLGGVHADAHHATLTLDRYAPSSLSETMWERILSDNKS' A
#
# COMPACT_ATOMS: atom_id res chain seq x y z
N MET A 1 18.12 -4.40 2.45
CA MET A 1 16.81 -4.14 1.79
C MET A 1 16.14 -5.50 1.62
N TYR A 2 15.04 -5.77 2.33
CA TYR A 2 14.33 -7.06 2.24
C TYR A 2 13.52 -7.09 0.92
N PRO A 3 13.92 -7.87 -0.09
CA PRO A 3 13.26 -7.87 -1.40
C PRO A 3 11.77 -8.26 -1.31
N ASP A 4 11.43 -9.14 -0.36
CA ASP A 4 10.09 -9.66 -0.17
C ASP A 4 9.05 -8.61 0.27
N ARG A 5 9.49 -7.52 0.94
CA ARG A 5 8.56 -6.49 1.45
C ARG A 5 7.98 -5.64 0.33
N LEU A 6 8.79 -5.31 -0.68
CA LEU A 6 8.38 -4.48 -1.80
C LEU A 6 7.38 -5.22 -2.69
N THR A 7 7.65 -6.49 -3.00
CA THR A 7 6.74 -7.32 -3.78
C THR A 7 5.42 -7.56 -3.06
N SER A 8 5.45 -7.87 -1.76
CA SER A 8 4.22 -8.08 -0.98
C SER A 8 3.34 -6.82 -0.89
N LEU A 9 3.96 -5.65 -0.74
CA LEU A 9 3.24 -4.37 -0.72
C LEU A 9 2.64 -4.05 -2.09
N ALA A 10 3.42 -4.23 -3.17
CA ALA A 10 2.95 -4.00 -4.54
C ALA A 10 1.79 -4.92 -4.90
N SER A 11 1.83 -6.20 -4.53
CA SER A 11 0.72 -7.13 -4.72
C SER A 11 -0.51 -6.73 -3.91
N ALA A 12 -0.34 -6.31 -2.65
CA ALA A 12 -1.45 -5.88 -1.81
C ALA A 12 -2.12 -4.60 -2.37
N ALA A 13 -1.31 -3.62 -2.78
CA ALA A 13 -1.81 -2.40 -3.43
C ALA A 13 -2.56 -2.73 -4.73
N TYR A 14 -2.00 -3.59 -5.59
CA TYR A 14 -2.65 -4.02 -6.84
C TYR A 14 -4.00 -4.71 -6.60
N ASN A 15 -4.06 -5.59 -5.59
CA ASN A 15 -5.29 -6.28 -5.18
C ASN A 15 -6.34 -5.31 -4.64
N ALA A 16 -5.91 -4.24 -3.97
CA ALA A 16 -6.77 -3.17 -3.51
C ALA A 16 -7.21 -2.19 -4.62
N GLY A 17 -6.85 -2.46 -5.88
CA GLY A 17 -7.27 -1.65 -7.02
C GLY A 17 -6.28 -0.56 -7.41
N ALA A 18 -5.02 -0.62 -6.95
CA ALA A 18 -3.96 0.22 -7.51
C ALA A 18 -3.80 -0.06 -9.02
N ARG A 19 -3.76 0.99 -9.83
CA ARG A 19 -3.59 0.95 -11.29
C ARG A 19 -2.52 1.97 -11.71
N GLU A 20 -2.21 1.98 -13.00
CA GLU A 20 -1.19 2.86 -13.61
C GLU A 20 -1.51 4.36 -13.49
N ASP A 21 -2.75 4.71 -13.16
CA ASP A 21 -3.24 6.08 -12.93
C ASP A 21 -2.78 6.68 -11.58
N LEU A 22 -2.08 5.91 -10.75
CA LEU A 22 -1.45 6.43 -9.54
C LEU A 22 -0.20 7.20 -9.92
N HIS A 23 -0.35 8.51 -10.08
CA HIS A 23 0.74 9.43 -10.38
C HIS A 23 1.88 9.37 -9.34
N ASN A 24 1.61 8.86 -8.13
CA ASN A 24 2.59 8.74 -7.05
C ASN A 24 2.66 7.33 -6.44
N LEU A 25 3.14 6.35 -7.22
CA LEU A 25 3.42 4.99 -6.71
C LEU A 25 4.39 4.98 -5.50
N GLY A 26 5.31 5.95 -5.42
CA GLY A 26 6.20 6.12 -4.26
C GLY A 26 5.45 6.56 -3.00
N GLY A 27 4.46 7.43 -3.13
CA GLY A 27 3.58 7.87 -2.04
C GLY A 27 2.70 6.72 -1.53
N VAL A 28 2.08 5.96 -2.45
CA VAL A 28 1.32 4.73 -2.09
C VAL A 28 2.19 3.76 -1.30
N HIS A 29 3.46 3.58 -1.70
CA HIS A 29 4.39 2.74 -0.97
C HIS A 29 4.62 3.26 0.45
N ALA A 30 4.91 4.57 0.60
CA ALA A 30 5.19 5.18 1.89
C ALA A 30 3.98 5.13 2.83
N ASP A 31 2.79 5.44 2.33
CA ASP A 31 1.57 5.47 3.14
C ASP A 31 1.16 4.06 3.58
N ALA A 32 1.22 3.07 2.68
CA ALA A 32 0.98 1.67 3.05
C ALA A 32 2.04 1.15 4.02
N HIS A 33 3.30 1.53 3.85
CA HIS A 33 4.37 1.21 4.79
C HIS A 33 4.06 1.78 6.18
N HIS A 34 3.73 3.07 6.29
CA HIS A 34 3.36 3.69 7.56
C HIS A 34 2.11 3.06 8.18
N ALA A 35 1.07 2.77 7.39
CA ALA A 35 -0.14 2.12 7.88
C ALA A 35 0.16 0.76 8.51
N THR A 36 1.07 -0.03 7.92
CA THR A 36 1.47 -1.33 8.49
C THR A 36 2.28 -1.24 9.76
N LEU A 37 2.85 -0.08 10.12
CA LEU A 37 3.52 0.12 11.41
C LEU A 37 2.53 0.09 12.59
N THR A 38 1.24 0.24 12.31
CA THR A 38 0.18 0.14 13.32
C THR A 38 -0.25 -1.31 13.60
N LEU A 39 0.27 -2.27 12.83
CA LEU A 39 -0.03 -3.69 12.97
C LEU A 39 1.02 -4.39 13.84
N ASP A 40 0.61 -5.43 14.58
CA ASP A 40 1.53 -6.28 15.37
C ASP A 40 2.60 -6.97 14.51
N ARG A 41 2.32 -7.14 13.22
CA ARG A 41 3.25 -7.69 12.22
C ARG A 41 3.14 -6.92 10.93
N TYR A 42 4.29 -6.68 10.29
CA TYR A 42 4.34 -6.12 8.94
C TYR A 42 3.64 -7.06 7.94
N ALA A 43 2.40 -6.75 7.61
CA ALA A 43 1.57 -7.50 6.68
C ALA A 43 0.66 -6.52 5.91
N PRO A 44 1.11 -5.98 4.77
CA PRO A 44 0.32 -5.07 3.93
C PRO A 44 -1.07 -5.60 3.53
N SER A 45 -1.19 -6.91 3.33
CA SER A 45 -2.45 -7.58 3.02
C SER A 45 -3.46 -7.58 4.17
N SER A 46 -3.02 -7.23 5.38
CA SER A 46 -3.87 -7.14 6.57
C SER A 46 -4.42 -5.73 6.81
N LEU A 47 -4.02 -4.73 6.02
CA LEU A 47 -4.69 -3.44 6.02
C LEU A 47 -6.13 -3.63 5.55
N SER A 48 -7.08 -2.95 6.19
CA SER A 48 -8.48 -3.00 5.79
C SER A 48 -8.68 -2.37 4.41
N GLU A 49 -9.74 -2.79 3.73
CA GLU A 49 -10.14 -2.25 2.44
C GLU A 49 -10.30 -0.72 2.49
N THR A 50 -10.97 -0.19 3.51
CA THR A 50 -11.13 1.27 3.71
C THR A 50 -9.80 2.00 3.87
N MET A 51 -8.79 1.36 4.49
CA MET A 51 -7.46 1.96 4.61
C MET A 51 -6.77 2.04 3.25
N TRP A 52 -6.85 0.96 2.47
CA TRP A 52 -6.33 0.95 1.11
C TRP A 52 -7.04 1.94 0.21
N GLU A 53 -8.37 2.02 0.23
CA GLU A 53 -9.13 3.00 -0.54
C GLU A 53 -8.67 4.43 -0.25
N ARG A 54 -8.46 4.77 1.02
CA ARG A 54 -7.95 6.08 1.41
C ARG A 54 -6.52 6.31 0.90
N ILE A 55 -5.61 5.36 1.10
CA ILE A 55 -4.22 5.45 0.60
C ILE A 55 -4.21 5.67 -0.92
N LEU A 56 -5.04 4.93 -1.65
CA LEU A 56 -5.14 5.07 -3.10
C LEU A 56 -5.77 6.40 -3.49
N SER A 57 -6.81 6.86 -2.79
CA SER A 57 -7.43 8.16 -3.05
C SER A 57 -6.47 9.33 -2.79
N ASP A 58 -5.67 9.28 -1.73
CA ASP A 58 -4.71 10.34 -1.37
C ASP A 58 -3.58 10.46 -2.42
N ASN A 59 -3.34 9.40 -3.20
CA ASN A 59 -2.28 9.31 -4.20
C ASN A 59 -2.80 9.27 -5.66
N LYS A 60 -4.12 9.40 -5.87
CA LYS A 60 -4.74 9.66 -7.16
C LYS A 60 -4.83 11.16 -7.34
N SER A 61 -4.16 11.70 -8.36
CA SER A 61 -4.19 13.13 -8.71
C SER A 61 -4.82 13.33 -10.07
#